data_AF-A0A6I3MLL4-F1
#
_entry.id   AF-A0A6I3MLL4-F1
#
_cell.length_a   1.000
_cell.length_b   1.000
_cell.length_c   1.000
_cell.angle_alpha   90.00
_cell.angle_beta   90.00
_cell.angle_gamma   90.00
#
_symmetry.space_group_name_H-M   'P 1'
#
loop_
_entity.id
_entity.type
_entity.pdbx_description
1 polymer ?
#
loop_
_entity_poly.entity_id
_entity_poly.type
_entity_poly.pdbx_seq_one_letter_code
_entity_poly.pdbx_strand_id
1 'polypeptide(L)'
;MAQDSSKAAKARAVVASLLFIESGIIAALGVWLIVLTLTAKSFEVQPLIGDLLFVALGSGGLAASAMGYRRGKYFGRSPAVLANLIALGVVSYQIQAGLWLVAIPLAALAAVTLAAALRAIPE
;
A
#
# COMPACT_ATOMS: atom_id res chain seq x y z
N MET A 1 -21.76 23.06 10.60
CA MET A 1 -20.50 23.18 9.80
C MET A 1 -19.27 22.63 10.54
N ALA A 2 -18.99 23.00 11.81
CA ALA A 2 -17.80 22.51 12.53
C ALA A 2 -17.76 20.98 12.79
N GLN A 3 -18.91 20.34 12.99
CA GLN A 3 -19.00 18.90 13.28
C GLN A 3 -18.70 18.01 12.06
N ASP A 4 -18.91 18.53 10.85
CA ASP A 4 -18.67 17.82 9.59
C ASP A 4 -17.17 17.82 9.24
N SER A 5 -16.51 18.97 9.41
CA SER A 5 -15.06 19.12 9.20
C SER A 5 -14.22 18.23 10.15
N SER A 6 -14.66 18.06 11.41
CA SER A 6 -14.01 17.17 12.37
C SER A 6 -14.11 15.68 11.98
N LYS A 7 -15.26 15.24 11.45
CA LYS A 7 -15.45 13.87 10.94
C LYS A 7 -14.61 13.63 9.69
N ALA A 8 -14.56 14.58 8.76
CA ALA A 8 -13.73 14.52 7.57
C ALA A 8 -12.22 14.48 7.90
N ALA A 9 -11.77 15.25 8.90
CA ALA A 9 -10.39 15.21 9.38
C ALA A 9 -10.02 13.84 10.00
N LYS A 10 -10.90 13.26 10.83
CA LYS A 10 -10.70 11.92 11.40
C LYS A 10 -10.66 10.84 10.33
N ALA A 11 -11.55 10.90 9.34
CA ALA A 11 -11.55 9.96 8.21
C ALA A 11 -10.21 10.02 7.45
N ARG A 12 -9.71 11.23 7.13
CA ARG A 12 -8.40 11.41 6.49
C ARG A 12 -7.24 10.86 7.32
N ALA A 13 -7.27 11.03 8.64
CA ALA A 13 -6.26 10.48 9.52
C ALA A 13 -6.25 8.94 9.55
N VAL A 14 -7.43 8.32 9.49
CA VAL A 14 -7.56 6.86 9.39
C VAL A 14 -6.99 6.36 8.07
N VAL A 15 -7.36 6.95 6.93
CA VAL A 15 -6.82 6.57 5.61
C VAL A 15 -5.30 6.74 5.57
N ALA A 16 -4.78 7.85 6.08
CA ALA A 16 -3.33 8.05 6.15
C ALA A 16 -2.64 6.98 6.99
N SER A 17 -3.24 6.58 8.11
CA SER A 17 -2.69 5.54 8.97
C SER A 17 -2.67 4.17 8.27
N LEU A 18 -3.74 3.81 7.57
CA LEU A 18 -3.81 2.61 6.73
C LEU A 18 -2.70 2.60 5.66
N LEU A 19 -2.52 3.70 4.94
CA LEU A 19 -1.49 3.83 3.90
C LEU A 19 -0.07 3.77 4.47
N PHE A 20 0.17 4.30 5.68
CA PHE A 20 1.45 4.14 6.37
C PHE A 20 1.72 2.70 6.78
N ILE A 21 0.69 1.97 7.25
CA ILE A 21 0.81 0.55 7.57
C ILE A 21 1.11 -0.25 6.30
N GLU A 22 0.40 -0.01 5.20
CA GLU A 22 0.66 -0.65 3.90
C GLU A 22 2.08 -0.38 3.39
N SER A 23 2.53 0.88 3.48
CA SER A 23 3.90 1.26 3.16
C SER A 23 4.92 0.50 4.00
N GLY A 24 4.68 0.38 5.31
CA GLY A 24 5.52 -0.38 6.23
C GLY A 24 5.56 -1.87 5.91
N ILE A 25 4.43 -2.47 5.55
CA ILE A 25 4.35 -3.88 5.14
C ILE A 25 5.16 -4.11 3.87
N ILE A 26 5.03 -3.25 2.86
CA ILE A 26 5.79 -3.36 1.60
C ILE A 26 7.29 -3.21 1.87
N ALA A 27 7.69 -2.26 2.72
CA ALA A 27 9.09 -2.10 3.09
C ALA A 27 9.64 -3.33 3.83
N ALA A 28 8.87 -3.91 4.77
CA ALA A 28 9.25 -5.11 5.49
C ALA A 28 9.38 -6.34 4.55
N LEU A 29 8.44 -6.50 3.62
CA LEU A 29 8.52 -7.53 2.58
C LEU A 29 9.73 -7.33 1.67
N GLY A 30 10.09 -6.09 1.34
CA GLY A 30 11.30 -5.78 0.59
C GLY A 30 12.58 -6.15 1.33
N VAL A 31 12.68 -5.84 2.63
CA VAL A 31 13.80 -6.27 3.47
C VAL A 31 13.88 -7.79 3.53
N TRP A 32 12.73 -8.46 3.68
CA TRP A 32 12.66 -9.92 3.65
C TRP A 32 13.17 -10.50 2.33
N LEU A 33 12.76 -9.92 1.18
CA LEU A 33 13.24 -10.34 -0.14
C LEU A 33 14.75 -10.15 -0.28
N ILE A 34 15.32 -9.06 0.22
CA ILE A 34 16.77 -8.85 0.21
C ILE A 34 17.47 -10.00 0.96
N VAL A 35 17.00 -10.36 2.16
CA VAL A 35 17.56 -11.47 2.93
C VAL A 35 17.43 -12.79 2.18
N LEU A 36 16.28 -13.02 1.54
CA LEU A 36 16.03 -14.22 0.74
C LEU A 36 16.99 -14.32 -0.46
N THR A 37 17.20 -13.23 -1.17
CA THR A 37 18.10 -13.19 -2.33
C THR A 37 19.56 -13.35 -1.92
N LEU A 38 19.98 -12.77 -0.79
CA LEU A 38 21.35 -12.92 -0.28
C LEU A 38 21.65 -14.33 0.26
N THR A 39 20.62 -15.07 0.69
CA THR A 39 20.75 -16.45 1.19
C THR A 39 20.46 -17.50 0.11
N ALA A 40 20.06 -17.07 -1.10
CA ALA A 40 19.79 -17.95 -2.21
C ALA A 40 21.09 -18.57 -2.76
N LYS A 41 20.99 -19.83 -3.25
CA LYS A 41 22.11 -20.53 -3.90
C LYS A 41 22.53 -19.89 -5.22
N SER A 42 21.62 -19.18 -5.88
CA SER A 42 21.83 -18.48 -7.14
C SER A 42 21.52 -17.01 -6.93
N PHE A 43 22.56 -16.21 -6.71
CA PHE A 43 22.43 -14.78 -6.54
C PHE A 43 22.40 -14.09 -7.90
N GLU A 44 21.27 -13.47 -8.23
CA GLU A 44 21.12 -12.70 -9.47
C GLU A 44 20.89 -11.22 -9.15
N VAL A 45 21.80 -10.37 -9.63
CA VAL A 45 21.76 -8.92 -9.38
C VAL A 45 20.62 -8.24 -10.13
N GLN A 46 20.30 -8.73 -11.34
CA GLN A 46 19.29 -8.10 -12.21
C GLN A 46 17.89 -8.13 -11.59
N PRO A 47 17.34 -9.28 -11.12
CA PRO A 47 16.07 -9.32 -10.39
C PRO A 47 16.09 -8.48 -9.10
N LEU A 48 17.20 -8.52 -8.36
CA LEU A 48 17.34 -7.77 -7.10
C LEU A 48 17.17 -6.25 -7.31
N ILE A 49 17.75 -5.69 -8.37
CA ILE A 49 17.58 -4.26 -8.68
C ILE A 49 16.12 -3.94 -8.99
N GLY A 50 15.42 -4.81 -9.71
CA GLY A 50 14.00 -4.68 -10.01
C GLY A 50 13.15 -4.65 -8.74
N ASP A 51 13.39 -5.59 -7.83
CA ASP A 51 12.68 -5.69 -6.54
C ASP A 51 12.94 -4.46 -5.66
N LEU A 52 14.20 -4.03 -5.56
CA LEU A 52 14.58 -2.84 -4.79
C LEU A 52 13.91 -1.58 -5.32
N LEU A 53 13.90 -1.40 -6.65
CA LEU A 53 13.24 -0.27 -7.28
C LEU A 53 11.73 -0.31 -7.03
N PHE A 54 11.11 -1.49 -7.20
CA PHE A 54 9.67 -1.66 -7.00
C PHE A 54 9.26 -1.41 -5.55
N VAL A 55 10.01 -1.93 -4.58
CA VAL A 55 9.77 -1.71 -3.14
C VAL A 55 9.96 -0.24 -2.80
N ALA A 56 11.02 0.40 -3.29
CA ALA A 56 11.28 1.82 -2.99
C ALA A 56 10.16 2.72 -3.54
N LEU A 57 9.74 2.50 -4.79
CA LEU A 57 8.66 3.26 -5.40
C LEU A 57 7.29 2.94 -4.77
N GLY A 58 7.01 1.67 -4.48
CA GLY A 58 5.75 1.23 -3.88
C GLY A 58 5.58 1.76 -2.46
N SER A 59 6.54 1.46 -1.57
CA SER A 59 6.50 1.91 -0.18
C SER A 59 6.62 3.43 -0.06
N GLY A 60 7.55 4.05 -0.80
CA GLY A 60 7.74 5.50 -0.80
C GLY A 60 6.55 6.26 -1.38
N GLY A 61 5.96 5.76 -2.47
CA GLY A 61 4.76 6.33 -3.08
C GLY A 61 3.55 6.29 -2.15
N LEU A 62 3.33 5.15 -1.48
CA LEU A 62 2.27 5.00 -0.47
C LEU A 62 2.49 5.92 0.74
N ALA A 63 3.72 6.04 1.25
CA ALA A 63 4.05 6.98 2.32
C ALA A 63 3.81 8.44 1.91
N ALA A 64 4.19 8.80 0.67
CA ALA A 64 3.93 10.13 0.11
C ALA A 64 2.43 10.41 0.00
N SER A 65 1.64 9.41 -0.43
CA SER A 65 0.18 9.50 -0.44
C SER A 65 -0.42 9.68 0.95
N ALA A 66 0.08 8.94 1.95
CA ALA A 66 -0.35 9.08 3.33
C ALA A 66 -0.08 10.49 3.88
N MET A 67 1.09 11.06 3.58
CA MET A 67 1.41 12.46 3.91
C MET A 67 0.49 13.45 3.20
N GLY A 68 0.13 13.17 1.94
CA GLY A 68 -0.84 13.95 1.17
C GLY A 68 -2.22 13.99 1.84
N TYR A 69 -2.72 12.85 2.29
CA TYR A 69 -3.99 12.74 3.03
C TYR A 69 -3.97 13.51 4.35
N ARG A 70 -2.88 13.42 5.13
CA ARG A 70 -2.73 14.18 6.38
C ARG A 70 -2.74 15.69 6.16
N ARG A 71 -2.23 16.16 5.03
CA ARG A 71 -2.16 17.58 4.65
C ARG A 71 -3.41 18.07 3.91
N GLY A 72 -4.43 17.22 3.75
CA GLY A 72 -5.66 17.54 3.02
C GLY A 72 -5.49 17.71 1.51
N LYS A 73 -4.35 17.32 0.93
CA LYS A 73 -4.07 17.52 -0.50
C LYS A 73 -4.66 16.39 -1.34
N TYR A 74 -5.36 16.74 -2.42
CA TYR A 74 -5.95 15.79 -3.38
C TYR A 74 -4.95 14.81 -4.02
N PHE A 75 -3.67 15.19 -4.11
CA PHE A 75 -2.63 14.36 -4.74
C PHE A 75 -2.39 13.01 -4.01
N GLY A 76 -2.75 12.89 -2.73
CA GLY A 76 -2.58 11.62 -2.00
C GLY A 76 -3.57 10.52 -2.42
N ARG A 77 -4.74 10.91 -2.97
CA ARG A 77 -5.87 10.02 -3.22
C ARG A 77 -5.67 9.13 -4.45
N SER A 78 -5.34 9.72 -5.60
CA SER A 78 -5.21 8.97 -6.86
C SER A 78 -4.15 7.87 -6.78
N PRO A 79 -2.92 8.10 -6.25
CA PRO A 79 -1.92 7.04 -6.15
C PRO A 79 -2.30 5.96 -5.12
N ALA A 80 -2.98 6.33 -4.03
CA ALA A 80 -3.46 5.36 -3.04
C ALA A 80 -4.54 4.43 -3.61
N VAL A 81 -5.49 4.98 -4.39
CA VAL A 81 -6.52 4.20 -5.09
C VAL A 81 -5.89 3.26 -6.11
N LEU A 82 -4.95 3.77 -6.92
CA LEU A 82 -4.23 2.97 -7.92
C LEU A 82 -3.45 1.82 -7.27
N ALA A 83 -2.68 2.09 -6.21
CA ALA A 83 -1.92 1.07 -5.49
C ALA A 83 -2.81 -0.06 -4.96
N ASN A 84 -3.96 0.29 -4.39
CA ASN A 84 -4.90 -0.68 -3.85
C ASN A 84 -5.62 -1.49 -4.94
N LEU A 85 -5.92 -0.89 -6.10
CA LEU A 85 -6.44 -1.63 -7.26
C LEU A 85 -5.40 -2.60 -7.82
N ILE A 86 -4.12 -2.22 -7.87
CA ILE A 86 -3.03 -3.12 -8.24
C ILE A 86 -2.94 -4.28 -7.25
N ALA A 87 -3.01 -4.01 -5.94
CA ALA A 87 -2.99 -5.05 -4.91
C ALA A 87 -4.14 -6.05 -5.08
N LEU A 88 -5.36 -5.60 -5.39
CA LEU A 88 -6.49 -6.48 -5.72
C LEU A 88 -6.26 -7.28 -7.01
N GLY A 89 -5.58 -6.71 -7.99
CA GLY A 89 -5.09 -7.45 -9.16
C GLY A 89 -4.14 -8.59 -8.77
N VAL A 90 -3.18 -8.32 -7.88
CA VAL A 90 -2.22 -9.31 -7.36
C VAL A 90 -2.92 -10.45 -6.60
N VAL A 91 -3.95 -10.15 -5.82
CA VAL A 91 -4.77 -11.16 -5.13
C VAL A 91 -5.32 -12.21 -6.10
N SER A 92 -5.75 -11.79 -7.29
CA SER A 92 -6.31 -12.70 -8.29
C SER A 92 -5.30 -13.77 -8.73
N TYR A 93 -4.03 -13.37 -8.89
CA TYR A 93 -2.94 -14.28 -9.20
C TYR A 93 -2.56 -15.17 -8.00
N GLN A 94 -2.59 -14.64 -6.78
CA GLN A 94 -2.28 -15.42 -5.57
C GLN A 94 -3.32 -16.50 -5.28
N ILE A 95 -4.60 -16.21 -5.54
CA ILE A 95 -5.68 -17.20 -5.44
C ILE A 95 -5.46 -18.33 -6.46
N GLN A 96 -5.14 -17.99 -7.72
CA GLN A 96 -4.83 -18.98 -8.75
C GLN A 96 -3.61 -19.85 -8.39
N ALA A 97 -2.63 -19.27 -7.69
CA ALA A 97 -1.46 -19.99 -7.17
C ALA A 97 -1.71 -20.78 -5.86
N GLY A 98 -2.94 -20.76 -5.32
CA GLY A 98 -3.29 -21.46 -4.08
C GLY A 98 -2.74 -20.82 -2.80
N LEU A 99 -2.26 -19.57 -2.86
CA LEU A 99 -1.68 -18.83 -1.72
C LEU A 99 -2.74 -18.12 -0.87
N TRP A 100 -3.77 -18.86 -0.46
CA TRP A 100 -4.94 -18.31 0.24
C TRP A 100 -4.58 -17.57 1.53
N LEU A 101 -3.56 -18.04 2.25
CA LEU A 101 -3.11 -17.45 3.51
C LEU A 101 -2.59 -16.01 3.33
N VAL A 102 -2.05 -15.68 2.16
CA VAL A 102 -1.55 -14.32 1.83
C VAL A 102 -2.62 -13.54 1.08
N ALA A 103 -3.33 -14.19 0.17
CA ALA A 103 -4.33 -13.58 -0.68
C ALA A 103 -5.50 -12.98 0.11
N ILE A 104 -6.01 -13.69 1.13
CA ILE A 104 -7.17 -13.24 1.91
C ILE A 104 -6.85 -11.99 2.74
N PRO A 105 -5.76 -11.95 3.55
CA PRO A 105 -5.40 -10.73 4.27
C PRO A 105 -5.10 -9.55 3.34
N LEU A 106 -4.41 -9.80 2.21
CA LEU A 106 -4.11 -8.77 1.23
C LEU A 106 -5.39 -8.19 0.62
N ALA A 107 -6.34 -9.05 0.23
CA ALA A 107 -7.63 -8.64 -0.31
C ALA A 107 -8.42 -7.80 0.69
N ALA A 108 -8.46 -8.23 1.96
CA ALA A 108 -9.16 -7.51 3.01
C ALA A 108 -8.55 -6.13 3.25
N LEU A 109 -7.22 -6.05 3.40
CA LEU A 109 -6.52 -4.79 3.60
C LEU A 109 -6.73 -3.84 2.42
N ALA A 110 -6.50 -4.33 1.19
CA ALA A 110 -6.62 -3.52 -0.01
C ALA A 110 -8.05 -3.02 -0.26
N ALA A 111 -9.06 -3.86 -0.02
CA ALA A 111 -10.46 -3.48 -0.16
C ALA A 111 -10.88 -2.43 0.88
N VAL A 112 -10.44 -2.59 2.14
CA VAL A 112 -10.73 -1.64 3.22
C VAL A 112 -10.05 -0.30 2.94
N THR A 113 -8.78 -0.30 2.57
CA THR A 113 -8.05 0.94 2.26
C THR A 113 -8.61 1.63 1.02
N LEU A 114 -8.96 0.87 -0.02
CA LEU A 114 -9.61 1.40 -1.22
C LEU A 114 -10.95 2.07 -0.88
N ALA A 115 -11.83 1.38 -0.14
CA ALA A 115 -13.11 1.92 0.27
C ALA A 115 -12.95 3.18 1.13
N ALA A 116 -11.98 3.18 2.04
CA ALA A 116 -11.66 4.32 2.89
C ALA A 116 -11.13 5.51 2.07
N ALA A 117 -10.20 5.27 1.13
CA ALA A 117 -9.64 6.29 0.23
C ALA A 117 -10.70 6.90 -0.69
N LEU A 118 -11.66 6.10 -1.18
CA LEU A 118 -12.76 6.60 -2.01
C LEU A 118 -13.75 7.45 -1.21
N ARG A 119 -14.00 7.10 0.06
CA ARG A 119 -14.93 7.84 0.94
C ARG A 119 -14.33 9.09 1.55
N ALA A 120 -13.02 9.10 1.82
CA ALA A 120 -12.33 10.28 2.31
C ALA A 120 -12.14 11.30 1.16
N ILE A 121 -13.16 12.13 0.94
CA ILE A 121 -13.08 13.27 0.02
C ILE A 121 -12.24 14.36 0.70
N PRO A 122 -11.09 14.75 0.14
CA PRO A 122 -10.35 15.92 0.62
C PRO A 122 -11.20 17.18 0.37
N GLU A 123 -11.22 18.10 1.33
CA GLU A 123 -11.74 19.47 1.17
C GLU A 123 -10.58 20.45 1.00
#